data_AF-A0A7X7LIZ0-F1
#
_entry.id   AF-A0A7X7LIZ0-F1
#
_cell.length_a   1.000
_cell.length_b   1.000
_cell.length_c   1.000
_cell.angle_alpha   90.00
_cell.angle_beta   90.00
_cell.angle_gamma   90.00
#
_symmetry.space_group_name_H-M   'P 1'
#
loop_
_entity.id
_entity.type
_entity.pdbx_description
1 polymer ?
#
loop_
_entity_poly.entity_id
_entity_poly.type
_entity_poly.pdbx_seq_one_letter_code
_entity_poly.pdbx_strand_id
1 'polypeptide(L)' 'MKVTLREREKNGQISLYLDYYHKGKRQYEYLRLYLIAKPRTPEERN' A
#
# COMPACT_ATOMS: atom_id res chain seq x y z
N MET A 1 14.82 11.64 4.65
CA MET A 1 13.89 10.58 5.09
C MET A 1 13.36 9.88 3.85
N LYS A 2 13.52 8.55 3.73
CA LYS A 2 12.98 7.78 2.60
C LYS A 2 11.69 7.11 3.04
N VAL A 3 10.64 7.31 2.26
CA VAL A 3 9.34 6.65 2.42
C VAL A 3 9.13 5.81 1.17
N THR A 4 8.75 4.54 1.34
CA THR A 4 8.52 3.61 0.24
C THR A 4 7.09 3.07 0.37
N LEU A 5 6.32 3.16 -0.71
CA LEU A 5 5.03 2.47 -0.80
C LEU A 5 5.28 0.98 -1.01
N ARG A 6 4.55 0.14 -0.29
CA ARG A 6 4.65 -1.31 -0.37
C ARG A 6 3.26 -1.93 -0.46
N GLU A 7 3.21 -3.09 -1.09
CA GLU A 7 1.99 -3.86 -1.33
C GLU A 7 2.07 -5.20 -0.59
N ARG A 8 0.94 -5.63 -0.01
CA ARG A 8 0.82 -6.94 0.64
C ARG A 8 -0.48 -7.59 0.20
N GLU A 9 -0.35 -8.77 -0.37
CA GLU A 9 -1.49 -9.62 -0.70
C GLU A 9 -1.88 -10.48 0.51
N LYS A 10 -3.17 -10.48 0.86
CA LYS A 10 -3.76 -11.38 1.86
C LYS A 10 -5.21 -11.65 1.49
N ASN A 11 -5.61 -12.93 1.48
CA ASN A 11 -6.98 -13.36 1.16
C ASN A 11 -7.50 -12.79 -0.18
N GLY A 12 -6.64 -12.69 -1.19
CA GLY A 12 -7.00 -12.13 -2.51
C GLY A 12 -7.20 -10.61 -2.55
N GLN A 13 -6.88 -9.89 -1.47
CA GLN A 13 -6.86 -8.44 -1.41
C GLN A 13 -5.43 -7.93 -1.30
N ILE A 14 -5.07 -6.95 -2.12
CA ILE A 14 -3.78 -6.28 -2.03
C ILE A 14 -3.98 -5.02 -1.21
N SER A 15 -3.30 -4.90 -0.08
CA SER A 15 -3.35 -3.70 0.76
C SER A 15 -2.05 -2.90 0.68
N LEU A 16 -2.15 -1.58 0.84
CA LEU A 16 -1.01 -0.67 0.80
C LEU A 16 -0.53 -0.26 2.19
N TYR A 17 0.79 -0.12 2.31
CA TYR A 17 1.44 0.38 3.52
C TYR A 17 2.67 1.23 3.18
N LEU A 18 2.98 2.17 4.07
CA LEU A 18 4.21 2.93 4.02
C LEU A 18 5.29 2.22 4.81
N ASP A 19 6.48 2.17 4.24
CA ASP A 19 7.71 1.68 4.85
C ASP A 19 8.69 2.85 4.93
N TYR A 20 9.05 3.25 6.13
CA TYR A 20 9.92 4.40 6.36
C TYR A 20 10.79 4.22 7.59
N TYR A 21 11.88 4.98 7.63
CA TYR A 21 12.73 5.09 8.81
C TYR A 21 12.40 6.37 9.57
N HIS A 22 12.08 6.22 10.85
CA HIS A 22 11.89 7.32 11.78
C HIS A 22 12.81 7.13 12.98
N LYS A 23 13.67 8.13 13.25
CA LYS A 23 14.65 8.10 14.36
C LYS A 23 15.51 6.82 14.38
N GLY A 24 15.99 6.41 13.21
CA GLY A 24 16.82 5.21 13.05
C GLY A 24 16.08 3.87 13.14
N LYS A 25 14.76 3.87 13.40
CA LYS A 25 13.94 2.67 13.47
C LYS A 25 13.04 2.55 12.23
N ARG A 26 12.94 1.35 11.69
CA ARG A 26 12.02 1.04 10.58
C ARG A 26 10.60 0.94 11.12
N GLN A 27 9.67 1.65 10.49
CA GLN A 27 8.26 1.67 10.83
C GLN A 27 7.43 1.31 9.60
N TYR A 28 6.24 0.78 9.87
CA TYR A 28 5.22 0.51 8.87
C TYR A 28 3.92 1.19 9.26
N GLU A 29 3.28 1.83 8.30
CA GLU A 29 1.99 2.48 8.51
C GLU A 29 0.97 1.96 7.51
N TYR A 30 -0.16 1.48 8.03
CA TYR A 30 -1.22 0.90 7.22
C TYR A 30 -2.15 1.98 6.67
N LEU A 31 -2.24 2.09 5.35
CA LEU A 31 -2.99 3.17 4.69
C LEU A 31 -4.49 2.91 4.63
N ARG A 32 -4.95 1.70 4.93
CA ARG A 32 -6.36 1.26 4.71
C ARG A 32 -6.83 1.44 3.26
N LEU A 33 -5.88 1.44 2.32
CA LEU A 33 -6.11 1.43 0.89
C LEU A 33 -5.90 0.02 0.36
N TYR A 34 -6.75 -0.38 -0.60
CA TYR A 34 -6.71 -1.67 -1.25
C TYR A 34 -6.62 -1.47 -2.76
N LEU A 35 -5.83 -2.28 -3.45
CA LEU A 35 -5.79 -2.27 -4.91
C LEU A 35 -6.91 -3.15 -5.47
N ILE A 36 -7.62 -2.62 -6.45
CA ILE A 36 -8.55 -3.39 -7.27
C ILE A 36 -7.71 -4.07 -8.36
N ALA A 37 -7.39 -5.35 -8.18
CA ALA A 37 -6.53 -6.08 -9.12
C ALA A 37 -7.11 -6.20 -10.55
N LYS A 38 -8.43 -6.06 -10.69
CA LYS A 38 -9.15 -6.09 -11.97
C LYS A 38 -10.19 -4.97 -12.02
N PRO A 39 -9.79 -3.73 -12.38
CA PRO A 39 -10.73 -2.62 -12.50
C PRO A 39 -11.77 -2.93 -13.59
N ARG A 40 -13.04 -2.72 -13.25
CA ARG A 40 -14.22 -2.97 -14.08
C ARG A 40 -14.65 -1.74 -14.85
N THR A 41 -14.31 -0.54 -14.38
CA THR A 41 -14.61 0.73 -15.04
C THR A 41 -13.33 1.52 -15.36
N PRO A 42 -13.38 2.50 -16.28
CA PRO A 42 -12.26 3.42 -16.52
C PRO A 42 -11.86 4.25 -15.29
N GLU A 43 -12.83 4.62 -14.45
CA GLU A 43 -12.62 5.43 -13.25
C GLU A 43 -11.81 4.68 -12.19
N GLU A 44 -11.89 3.35 -12.14
CA GLU A 44 -11.11 2.52 -11.21
C GLU A 44 -9.63 2.37 -11.59
N ARG A 45 -9.19 2.90 -12.74
CA ARG A 45 -7.79 2.81 -13.22
C ARG A 45 -6.97 4.07 -12.93
N ASN A 46 -7.63 5.20 -12.67
CA ASN A 46 -7.04 6.54 -12.59
C ASN A 46 -7.15 7.11 -11.17
#